data_AF-C4P6L4-F1
#
_entry.id   AF-C4P6L4-F1
#
_cell.length_a   1.000
_cell.length_b   1.000
_cell.length_c   1.000
_cell.angle_alpha   90.00
_cell.angle_beta   90.00
_cell.angle_gamma   90.00
#
_symmetry.space_group_name_H-M   'P 1'
#
loop_
_entity.id
_entity.type
_entity.pdbx_description
1 polymer ?
#
loop_
_entity_poly.entity_id
_entity_poly.type
_entity_poly.pdbx_seq_one_letter_code
_entity_poly.pdbx_strand_id
1 'polypeptide(L)' 'LPLMTMASQYHLHNKDPMQKKLYLSTMIFLQITLILTFMATELILFYILFETTLIPTLIIITRWGNQ' A
#
# COMPACT_ATOMS: atom_id res chain seq x y z
N LEU A 1 -11.94 4.18 0.32
CA LEU A 1 -11.77 2.97 1.16
C LEU A 1 -12.68 1.80 0.73
N PRO A 2 -14.01 1.91 0.61
CA PRO A 2 -14.87 0.75 0.34
C PRO A 2 -14.67 0.13 -1.05
N LEU A 3 -14.38 0.92 -2.08
CA LEU A 3 -14.11 0.41 -3.44
C LEU A 3 -12.81 -0.42 -3.53
N MET A 4 -11.70 0.04 -2.92
CA MET A 4 -10.43 -0.70 -2.91
C MET A 4 -10.56 -2.03 -2.16
N THR A 5 -11.31 -2.04 -1.06
CA THR A 5 -11.60 -3.29 -0.35
C THR A 5 -12.45 -4.23 -1.19
N MET A 6 -13.48 -3.74 -1.89
CA MET A 6 -14.32 -4.56 -2.78
C MET A 6 -13.53 -5.16 -3.96
N ALA A 7 -12.65 -4.38 -4.60
CA ALA A 7 -11.82 -4.88 -5.70
C ALA A 7 -10.82 -5.95 -5.23
N SER A 8 -10.21 -5.76 -4.06
CA SER A 8 -9.26 -6.73 -3.50
C SER A 8 -9.93 -8.00 -2.97
N GLN A 9 -11.21 -7.94 -2.57
CA GLN A 9 -11.95 -9.08 -2.00
C GLN A 9 -12.11 -10.24 -2.97
N TYR A 10 -12.33 -9.94 -4.25
CA TYR A 10 -12.48 -10.97 -5.30
C TYR A 10 -11.15 -11.70 -5.55
N HIS A 11 -10.05 -10.95 -5.66
CA HIS A 11 -8.70 -11.50 -5.92
C HIS A 11 -8.10 -12.25 -4.73
N LEU A 12 -8.48 -11.86 -3.50
CA LEU A 12 -7.98 -12.46 -2.28
C LEU A 12 -8.85 -13.61 -1.76
N HIS A 13 -9.97 -13.97 -2.40
CA HIS A 13 -10.97 -14.90 -1.85
C HIS A 13 -10.34 -16.21 -1.31
N ASN A 14 -9.38 -16.79 -2.05
CA ASN A 14 -8.71 -18.07 -1.71
C ASN A 14 -7.43 -17.95 -0.86
N LYS A 15 -7.06 -16.74 -0.40
CA LYS A 15 -5.88 -16.55 0.45
C LYS A 15 -6.22 -16.60 1.94
N ASP A 16 -5.26 -17.12 2.71
CA ASP A 16 -5.32 -17.22 4.17
C ASP A 16 -5.72 -15.87 4.80
N PRO A 17 -6.61 -15.84 5.81
CA PRO A 17 -7.00 -14.60 6.50
C PRO A 17 -5.80 -13.77 6.97
N MET A 18 -4.66 -14.39 7.31
CA MET A 18 -3.41 -13.71 7.66
C MET A 18 -2.86 -12.88 6.48
N GLN A 19 -2.87 -13.43 5.26
CA GLN A 19 -2.38 -12.74 4.06
C GLN A 19 -3.30 -11.60 3.63
N LYS A 20 -4.62 -11.74 3.82
CA LYS A 20 -5.60 -10.66 3.61
C LYS A 20 -5.32 -9.47 4.53
N LYS A 21 -5.09 -9.72 5.82
CA LYS A 21 -4.74 -8.68 6.80
C LYS A 21 -3.44 -7.98 6.45
N LEU A 22 -2.43 -8.74 6.00
CA LEU A 22 -1.12 -8.18 5.64
C LEU A 22 -1.20 -7.31 4.37
N TYR A 23 -1.99 -7.71 3.37
CA TYR A 23 -2.28 -6.89 2.20
C TYR A 23 -3.01 -5.59 2.58
N LEU A 24 -4.03 -5.67 3.44
CA LEU A 24 -4.76 -4.49 3.89
C LEU A 24 -3.85 -3.53 4.68
N SER A 25 -2.99 -4.07 5.56
CA SER A 25 -2.04 -3.29 6.34
C SER A 25 -1.00 -2.58 5.45
N THR A 26 -0.46 -3.26 4.43
CA THR A 26 0.47 -2.65 3.46
C THR A 26 -0.20 -1.57 2.61
N MET A 27 -1.46 -1.77 2.22
CA MET A 27 -2.28 -0.74 1.56
C MET A 27 -2.54 0.48 2.43
N ILE A 28 -2.87 0.30 3.73
CA ILE A 28 -3.04 1.40 4.67
C ILE A 28 -1.73 2.16 4.87
N PHE A 29 -0.61 1.43 4.98
CA PHE A 29 0.73 2.05 5.10
C PHE A 29 1.10 2.88 3.87
N LEU A 30 0.80 2.38 2.67
CA LEU A 30 0.96 3.12 1.42
C LEU A 30 0.09 4.39 1.41
N GLN A 31 -1.15 4.31 1.87
CA GLN A 31 -2.03 5.48 1.95
C GLN A 31 -1.50 6.55 2.92
N ILE A 32 -1.00 6.14 4.09
CA ILE A 32 -0.45 7.06 5.10
C ILE A 32 0.81 7.75 4.54
N THR A 33 1.72 7.00 3.94
CA THR A 33 2.95 7.56 3.35
C THR A 33 2.63 8.56 2.24
N LEU A 34 1.67 8.27 1.36
CA LEU A 34 1.22 9.23 0.35
C LEU A 34 0.62 10.51 0.96
N ILE A 35 -0.24 10.40 1.97
CA ILE A 35 -0.79 11.59 2.63
C ILE A 35 0.35 12.44 3.21
N LEU A 36 1.34 11.82 3.84
CA LEU A 36 2.53 12.52 4.34
C LEU A 36 3.35 13.16 3.21
N THR A 37 3.52 12.50 2.06
CA THR A 37 4.25 13.10 0.92
C THR A 37 3.60 14.40 0.45
N PHE A 38 2.27 14.43 0.34
CA PHE A 38 1.54 15.62 -0.08
C PHE A 38 1.43 16.70 1.00
N MET A 39 1.71 16.36 2.26
CA MET A 39 1.78 17.31 3.38
C MET A 39 3.19 17.85 3.65
N ALA A 40 4.22 17.34 2.98
CA ALA A 40 5.60 17.79 3.19
C ALA A 40 5.80 19.24 2.72
N THR A 41 6.38 20.07 3.59
CA THR A 41 6.65 21.49 3.29
C THR A 41 8.00 21.73 2.63
N GLU A 42 8.98 20.86 2.91
CA GLU A 42 10.36 20.95 2.41
C GLU A 42 10.61 19.92 1.31
N LEU A 43 11.37 20.32 0.27
CA LEU A 43 11.67 19.44 -0.89
C LEU A 43 12.44 18.17 -0.49
N ILE A 44 13.32 18.25 0.51
CA ILE A 44 14.09 17.10 1.00
C ILE A 44 13.18 16.11 1.74
N LEU A 45 12.26 16.62 2.57
CA LEU A 45 11.29 15.79 3.27
C LEU A 45 10.32 15.13 2.28
N PHE A 46 9.88 15.89 1.27
CA PHE A 46 9.10 15.35 0.16
C PHE A 46 9.84 14.20 -0.53
N TYR A 47 11.12 14.38 -0.88
CA TYR A 47 11.92 13.36 -1.55
C TYR A 47 12.07 12.08 -0.71
N ILE A 48 12.37 12.20 0.59
CA ILE A 48 12.51 11.03 1.48
C ILE A 48 11.18 10.27 1.59
N LEU A 49 10.07 10.98 1.79
CA LEU A 49 8.76 10.37 1.89
C LEU A 49 8.34 9.74 0.55
N PHE A 50 8.68 10.38 -0.56
CA PHE A 50 8.40 9.89 -1.91
C PHE A 50 9.13 8.55 -2.15
N GLU A 51 10.43 8.48 -1.88
CA GLU A 51 11.20 7.23 -1.96
C GLU A 51 10.67 6.16 -0.99
N THR A 52 10.20 6.56 0.20
CA THR A 52 9.62 5.62 1.17
C THR A 52 8.36 4.93 0.63
N THR A 53 7.61 5.54 -0.29
CA THR A 53 6.45 4.89 -0.94
C THR A 53 6.86 3.72 -1.85
N LEU A 54 8.12 3.64 -2.29
CA LEU A 54 8.61 2.54 -3.11
C LEU A 54 8.65 1.20 -2.36
N ILE A 55 8.84 1.23 -1.03
CA ILE A 55 8.89 0.02 -0.20
C ILE A 55 7.53 -0.72 -0.19
N PRO A 56 6.40 -0.10 0.23
CA PRO A 56 5.12 -0.79 0.22
C PRO A 56 4.62 -1.13 -1.19
N THR A 57 4.92 -0.30 -2.20
CA THR A 57 4.55 -0.63 -3.60
C THR A 57 5.30 -1.86 -4.11
N LEU A 58 6.60 -1.96 -3.87
CA LEU A 58 7.40 -3.14 -4.22
C LEU A 58 6.90 -4.40 -3.51
N ILE A 59 6.58 -4.31 -2.22
CA ILE A 59 6.01 -5.41 -1.44
C ILE A 59 4.68 -5.90 -2.07
N ILE A 60 3.83 -4.98 -2.52
CA ILE A 60 2.56 -5.32 -3.17
C ILE A 60 2.79 -6.04 -4.50
N ILE A 61 3.64 -5.49 -5.38
CA ILE A 61 3.89 -6.04 -6.72
C ILE A 61 4.56 -7.42 -6.63
N THR A 62 5.57 -7.58 -5.77
CA THR A 62 6.32 -8.84 -5.66
C THR A 62 5.52 -9.98 -5.03
N ARG A 63 4.66 -9.70 -4.04
CA ARG A 63 3.92 -10.74 -3.30
C ARG A 63 2.50 -10.98 -3.82
N TRP A 64 1.87 -10.00 -4.47
CA TRP A 64 0.49 -10.10 -4.95
C TRP A 64 0.30 -9.68 -6.41
N GLY A 65 1.33 -9.20 -7.11
CA GLY A 65 1.21 -8.77 -8.52
C GLY A 65 1.10 -9.90 -9.55
N ASN A 66 1.40 -11.15 -9.17
CA ASN A 66 1.34 -12.32 -10.05
C ASN A 66 0.14 -13.25 -9.71
N GLN A 67 -1.01 -12.67 -9.34
CA GLN A 67 -2.26 -13.40 -9.15
C GLN A 67 -3.27 -13.08 -10.24
#